data_AF-A0A3R9K2I3-F1
#
_entry.id   AF-A0A3R9K2I3-F1
#
_cell.length_a   1.000
_cell.length_b   1.000
_cell.length_c   1.000
_cell.angle_alpha   90.00
_cell.angle_beta   90.00
_cell.angle_gamma   90.00
#
_symmetry.space_group_name_H-M   'P 1'
#
loop_
_entity.id
_entity.type
_entity.pdbx_description
1 polymer ?
#
loop_
_entity_poly.entity_id
_entity_poly.type
_entity_poly.pdbx_seq_one_letter_code
_entity_poly.pdbx_strand_id
1 'polypeptide(L)'
;MPGHKVKPEIEKEVKEAFKIVIKECKTANILEIDFSMEKHLKMADKAQIRSFAVSFQQNGYDVNVDDIEVYESKSSDVVQFIVKSTKKGEDSIFWVGNYNTLAHQVSISHYYGGHVGKTFG
;
A
#
# COMPACT_ATOMS: atom_id res chain seq x y z
N MET A 1 20.26 3.35 8.00
CA MET A 1 19.63 4.53 8.62
C MET A 1 18.14 4.41 8.37
N PRO A 2 17.28 4.46 9.38
CA PRO A 2 15.87 4.77 9.12
C PRO A 2 15.85 6.11 8.36
N GLY A 3 15.14 6.17 7.23
CA GLY A 3 15.01 7.40 6.46
C GLY A 3 14.42 8.51 7.33
N HIS A 4 14.75 9.76 7.04
CA HIS A 4 14.06 10.88 7.71
C HIS A 4 12.58 10.83 7.35
N LYS A 5 11.70 11.22 8.27
CA LYS A 5 10.29 11.43 7.94
C LYS A 5 10.18 12.49 6.86
N VAL A 6 9.31 12.27 5.89
CA VAL A 6 9.07 13.23 4.80
C VAL A 6 8.39 14.50 5.33
N LYS A 7 8.34 15.52 4.49
CA LYS A 7 7.55 16.72 4.76
C LYS A 7 6.05 16.38 4.91
N PRO A 8 5.30 17.05 5.80
CA PRO A 8 3.89 16.76 6.04
C PRO A 8 3.01 16.79 4.79
N GLU A 9 3.33 17.63 3.80
CA GLU A 9 2.59 17.74 2.55
C GLU A 9 2.70 16.47 1.72
N ILE A 10 3.90 15.86 1.67
CA ILE A 10 4.15 14.61 0.95
C ILE A 10 3.50 13.44 1.70
N GLU A 11 3.58 13.43 3.03
CA GLU A 11 2.90 12.40 3.84
C GLU A 11 1.39 12.43 3.59
N LYS A 12 0.79 13.63 3.57
CA LYS A 12 -0.62 13.83 3.26
C LYS A 12 -0.97 13.32 1.85
N GLU A 13 -0.15 13.65 0.85
CA GLU A 13 -0.34 13.19 -0.53
C GLU A 13 -0.35 11.66 -0.64
N VAL A 14 0.61 10.98 -0.01
CA VAL A 14 0.68 9.51 0.03
C VAL A 14 -0.57 8.94 0.69
N LYS A 15 -1.00 9.50 1.83
CA LYS A 15 -2.21 9.07 2.54
C LYS A 15 -3.48 9.23 1.69
N GLU A 16 -3.63 10.33 0.95
CA GLU A 16 -4.75 10.51 0.02
C GLU A 16 -4.72 9.49 -1.13
N ALA A 17 -3.56 9.22 -1.72
CA ALA A 17 -3.42 8.18 -2.73
C ALA A 17 -3.81 6.79 -2.19
N PHE A 18 -3.42 6.48 -0.95
CA PHE A 18 -3.80 5.23 -0.31
C PHE A 18 -5.29 5.09 -0.02
N LYS A 19 -6.03 6.19 0.23
CA LYS A 19 -7.50 6.11 0.34
C LYS A 19 -8.13 5.56 -0.93
N ILE A 20 -7.62 5.98 -2.10
CA ILE A 20 -8.09 5.51 -3.40
C ILE A 20 -7.67 4.05 -3.64
N VAL A 21 -6.40 3.71 -3.39
CA VAL A 21 -5.89 2.34 -3.54
C VAL A 21 -6.63 1.35 -2.63
N ILE A 22 -6.84 1.69 -1.36
CA ILE A 22 -7.53 0.84 -0.39
C ILE A 22 -9.00 0.68 -0.79
N LYS A 23 -9.67 1.76 -1.24
CA LYS A 23 -11.04 1.67 -1.75
C LYS A 23 -11.11 0.67 -2.90
N GLU A 24 -10.24 0.81 -3.89
CA GLU A 24 -10.17 -0.11 -5.04
C GLU A 24 -9.94 -1.56 -4.59
N CYS A 25 -8.93 -1.79 -3.75
CA CYS A 25 -8.58 -3.11 -3.23
C CYS A 25 -9.67 -3.75 -2.37
N LYS A 26 -10.57 -2.97 -1.77
CA LYS A 26 -11.71 -3.47 -0.98
C LYS A 26 -12.94 -3.77 -1.83
N THR A 27 -13.17 -3.03 -2.91
CA THR A 27 -14.46 -3.07 -3.63
C THR A 27 -14.41 -3.77 -4.98
N ALA A 28 -13.27 -3.77 -5.68
CA ALA A 28 -13.16 -4.40 -6.99
C ALA A 28 -13.11 -5.93 -6.86
N ASN A 29 -13.52 -6.64 -7.92
CA ASN A 29 -13.13 -8.04 -8.06
C ASN A 29 -11.59 -8.11 -8.14
N ILE A 30 -10.95 -8.98 -7.36
CA ILE A 30 -9.48 -9.10 -7.29
C ILE A 30 -8.84 -9.29 -8.68
N LEU A 31 -9.54 -9.95 -9.62
CA LEU A 31 -9.05 -10.17 -10.98
C LEU A 31 -9.20 -8.94 -11.88
N GLU A 32 -10.08 -8.00 -11.51
CA GLU A 32 -10.49 -6.82 -12.28
C GLU A 32 -10.07 -5.50 -11.63
N ILE A 33 -9.15 -5.53 -10.65
CA ILE A 33 -8.57 -4.31 -10.05
C ILE A 33 -8.06 -3.39 -11.16
N ASP A 34 -8.45 -2.13 -11.10
CA ASP A 34 -8.02 -1.12 -12.06
C ASP A 34 -6.59 -0.63 -11.76
N PHE A 35 -5.68 -0.90 -12.69
CA PHE A 35 -4.26 -0.49 -12.64
C PHE A 35 -4.01 0.80 -13.45
N SER A 36 -4.94 1.73 -13.42
CA SER A 36 -4.87 3.04 -14.08
C SER A 36 -4.09 4.07 -13.25
N MET A 37 -3.83 5.24 -13.86
CA MET A 37 -3.16 6.35 -13.18
C MET A 37 -4.07 6.96 -12.11
N GLU A 38 -5.38 6.98 -12.37
CA GLU A 38 -6.45 7.48 -11.52
C GLU A 38 -6.58 6.66 -10.23
N LYS A 39 -6.15 5.40 -10.26
CA LYS A 39 -6.09 4.53 -9.09
C LYS A 39 -4.76 4.57 -8.36
N HIS A 40 -3.79 5.33 -8.86
CA HIS A 40 -2.41 5.35 -8.39
C HIS A 40 -1.69 3.99 -8.53
N LEU A 41 -2.12 3.13 -9.46
CA LEU A 41 -1.63 1.76 -9.58
C LEU A 41 -0.97 1.46 -10.94
N LYS A 42 -0.75 2.47 -11.79
CA LYS A 42 -0.18 2.30 -13.13
C LYS A 42 1.21 1.68 -13.13
N MET A 43 1.97 1.91 -12.07
CA MET A 43 3.34 1.41 -11.87
C MET A 43 3.42 0.27 -10.84
N ALA A 44 2.28 -0.22 -10.37
CA ALA A 44 2.24 -1.23 -9.32
C ALA A 44 2.50 -2.64 -9.86
N ASP A 45 3.12 -3.47 -9.02
CA ASP A 45 3.13 -4.91 -9.26
C ASP A 45 1.73 -5.48 -9.02
N LYS A 46 1.18 -6.14 -10.04
CA LYS A 46 -0.19 -6.67 -9.98
C LYS A 46 -0.36 -7.76 -8.93
N ALA A 47 0.64 -8.63 -8.74
CA ALA A 47 0.56 -9.71 -7.76
C ALA A 47 0.60 -9.16 -6.33
N GLN A 48 1.42 -8.14 -6.06
CA GLN A 48 1.48 -7.47 -4.77
C GLN A 48 0.17 -6.76 -4.43
N ILE A 49 -0.40 -6.01 -5.37
CA ILE A 49 -1.70 -5.34 -5.18
C ILE A 49 -2.83 -6.36 -4.98
N ARG A 50 -2.82 -7.47 -5.71
CA ARG A 50 -3.80 -8.55 -5.49
C ARG A 50 -3.66 -9.19 -4.12
N SER A 51 -2.44 -9.39 -3.65
CA SER A 51 -2.17 -9.89 -2.29
C SER A 51 -2.69 -8.90 -1.23
N PHE A 52 -2.48 -7.61 -1.46
CA PHE A 52 -3.04 -6.54 -0.63
C PHE A 52 -4.58 -6.58 -0.63
N ALA A 53 -5.23 -6.72 -1.78
CA ALA A 53 -6.68 -6.89 -1.91
C ALA A 53 -7.21 -8.14 -1.20
N VAL A 54 -6.53 -9.29 -1.35
CA VAL A 54 -6.86 -10.55 -0.66
C VAL A 54 -6.82 -10.37 0.86
N SER A 55 -5.87 -9.59 1.38
CA SER A 55 -5.78 -9.32 2.82
C SER A 55 -7.05 -8.69 3.38
N PHE A 56 -7.68 -7.78 2.63
CA PHE A 56 -8.95 -7.16 2.99
C PHE A 56 -10.12 -8.11 2.75
N GLN A 57 -10.29 -8.56 1.50
CA GLN A 57 -11.54 -9.18 1.04
C GLN A 57 -11.74 -10.60 1.58
N GLN A 58 -10.65 -11.36 1.74
CA GLN A 58 -10.72 -12.77 2.11
C GLN A 58 -10.20 -13.04 3.52
N ASN A 59 -9.22 -12.27 3.97
CA ASN A 59 -8.57 -12.52 5.26
C ASN A 59 -9.07 -11.61 6.39
N GLY A 60 -9.87 -10.58 6.08
CA GLY A 60 -10.53 -9.72 7.06
C GLY A 60 -9.60 -8.74 7.78
N TYR A 61 -8.46 -8.41 7.17
CA TYR A 61 -7.60 -7.33 7.65
C TYR A 61 -8.18 -5.97 7.29
N ASP A 62 -7.79 -4.94 8.03
CA ASP A 62 -8.09 -3.55 7.71
C ASP A 62 -6.87 -2.64 7.91
N VAL A 63 -6.87 -1.48 7.27
CA VAL A 63 -5.84 -0.45 7.33
C VAL A 63 -6.45 0.85 7.84
N ASN A 64 -5.79 1.45 8.83
CA ASN A 64 -5.99 2.84 9.17
C ASN A 64 -5.00 3.71 8.37
N VAL A 65 -5.52 4.59 7.52
CA VAL A 65 -4.69 5.45 6.64
C VAL A 65 -3.84 6.43 7.45
N ASP A 66 -4.34 6.87 8.61
CA ASP A 66 -3.60 7.82 9.45
C ASP A 66 -2.34 7.21 10.06
N ASP A 67 -2.29 5.88 10.16
CA ASP A 67 -1.14 5.12 10.67
C ASP A 67 -0.10 4.80 9.58
N ILE A 68 -0.31 5.25 8.33
CA ILE A 68 0.68 5.08 7.26
C ILE A 68 1.90 5.94 7.56
N GLU A 69 3.06 5.30 7.61
CA GLU A 69 4.34 5.96 7.83
C GLU A 69 5.04 6.19 6.49
N VAL A 70 5.62 7.38 6.29
CA VAL A 70 6.27 7.76 5.04
C VAL A 70 7.66 8.34 5.31
N TYR A 71 8.64 7.87 4.55
CA TYR A 71 10.06 8.11 4.74
C TYR A 71 10.72 8.58 3.46
N GLU A 72 11.71 9.46 3.60
CA GLU A 72 12.55 9.89 2.49
C GLU A 72 13.32 8.69 1.91
N SER A 73 13.42 8.65 0.59
CA SER A 73 14.32 7.73 -0.10
C SER A 73 15.57 8.45 -0.59
N LYS A 74 16.54 7.70 -1.13
CA LYS A 74 17.73 8.29 -1.77
C LYS A 74 17.40 9.00 -3.10
N SER A 75 16.25 8.69 -3.70
CA SER A 75 15.78 9.33 -4.94
C SER A 75 14.86 10.49 -4.60
N SER A 76 15.05 11.63 -5.26
CA SER A 76 14.30 12.85 -4.98
C SER A 76 12.81 12.79 -5.34
N ASP A 77 12.44 11.89 -6.25
CA ASP A 77 11.08 11.68 -6.75
C ASP A 77 10.40 10.44 -6.15
N VAL A 78 11.03 9.81 -5.15
CA VAL A 78 10.51 8.61 -4.51
C VAL A 78 10.53 8.75 -2.99
N VAL A 79 9.43 8.36 -2.37
CA VAL A 79 9.35 8.16 -0.92
C VAL A 79 8.97 6.72 -0.64
N GLN A 80 9.39 6.23 0.53
CA GLN A 80 9.09 4.88 0.99
C GLN A 80 7.93 4.94 1.98
N PHE A 81 7.05 3.95 1.97
CA PHE A 81 5.96 3.86 2.93
C PHE A 81 5.97 2.54 3.68
N ILE A 82 5.33 2.55 4.85
CA ILE A 82 4.90 1.36 5.59
C ILE A 82 3.40 1.50 5.85
N VAL A 83 2.64 0.52 5.39
CA VAL A 83 1.20 0.40 5.67
C VAL A 83 0.98 -0.77 6.61
N LYS A 84 0.35 -0.53 7.76
CA LYS A 84 0.00 -1.56 8.73
C LYS A 84 -1.43 -2.02 8.51
N SER A 85 -1.60 -3.30 8.19
CA SER A 85 -2.89 -3.99 8.21
C SER A 85 -3.07 -4.75 9.51
N THR A 86 -4.24 -4.65 10.12
CA THR A 86 -4.56 -5.29 11.39
C THR A 86 -5.82 -6.14 11.31
N LYS A 87 -5.87 -7.20 12.10
CA LYS A 87 -7.05 -8.03 12.32
C LYS A 87 -7.06 -8.48 13.78
N LYS A 88 -8.24 -8.46 14.41
CA LYS A 88 -8.37 -8.83 15.83
C LYS A 88 -7.92 -10.28 16.03
N GLY A 89 -6.95 -10.47 16.93
CA GLY A 89 -6.45 -11.80 17.29
C GLY A 89 -5.39 -12.38 16.34
N GLU A 90 -4.92 -11.59 15.37
CA GLU A 90 -3.91 -11.99 14.40
C GLU A 90 -2.72 -11.02 14.43
N ASP A 91 -1.55 -11.49 13.99
CA ASP A 91 -0.39 -10.64 13.79
C ASP A 91 -0.65 -9.60 12.70
N SER A 92 -0.09 -8.39 12.88
CA SER A 92 -0.21 -7.34 11.85
C SER A 92 0.62 -7.70 10.61
N ILE A 93 0.12 -7.29 9.44
CA ILE A 93 0.89 -7.32 8.18
C ILE A 93 1.42 -5.92 7.91
N PHE A 94 2.70 -5.81 7.59
CA PHE A 94 3.37 -4.56 7.24
C PHE A 94 3.72 -4.58 5.76
N TRP A 95 3.04 -3.77 4.97
CA TRP A 95 3.27 -3.62 3.54
C TRP A 95 4.26 -2.49 3.31
N VAL A 96 5.34 -2.78 2.61
CA VAL A 96 6.39 -1.80 2.32
C VAL A 96 6.49 -1.57 0.83
N GLY A 97 6.72 -0.31 0.46
CA GLY A 97 6.80 0.04 -0.94
C GLY A 97 7.21 1.47 -1.16
N ASN A 98 7.06 1.89 -2.41
CA ASN A 98 7.49 3.19 -2.89
C ASN A 98 6.28 3.96 -3.44
N TYR A 99 6.29 5.26 -3.22
CA TYR A 99 5.42 6.20 -3.89
C TYR A 99 6.26 7.14 -4.73
N ASN A 100 5.96 7.23 -6.03
CA ASN A 100 6.61 8.20 -6.91
C ASN A 100 5.86 9.53 -6.81
N THR A 101 6.51 10.58 -6.34
CA THR A 101 5.91 11.90 -6.08
C THR A 101 5.70 12.75 -7.32
N LEU A 102 6.29 12.37 -8.46
CA LEU A 102 6.06 13.04 -9.74
C LEU A 102 4.92 12.41 -10.54
N ALA A 103 4.86 11.08 -10.55
CA ALA A 103 3.83 10.32 -11.25
C ALA A 103 2.59 10.07 -10.38
N HIS A 104 2.69 10.32 -9.08
CA HIS A 104 1.68 10.02 -8.08
C HIS A 104 1.26 8.54 -8.07
N GLN A 105 2.21 7.61 -8.14
CA GLN A 105 1.90 6.17 -8.23
C GLN A 105 2.45 5.39 -7.05
N VAL A 106 1.64 4.47 -6.53
CA VAL A 106 1.96 3.51 -5.47
C VAL A 106 2.50 2.23 -6.09
N SER A 107 3.56 1.69 -5.48
CA SER A 107 4.05 0.34 -5.77
C SER A 107 4.41 -0.37 -4.47
N ILE A 108 3.69 -1.45 -4.15
CA ILE A 108 4.03 -2.34 -3.03
C ILE A 108 5.12 -3.29 -3.49
N SER A 109 6.18 -3.39 -2.70
CA SER A 109 7.33 -4.24 -3.02
C SER A 109 7.27 -5.58 -2.30
N HIS A 110 7.00 -5.56 -0.99
CA HIS A 110 7.02 -6.73 -0.12
C HIS A 110 6.05 -6.50 1.06
N TYR A 111 5.75 -7.57 1.79
CA TYR A 111 5.13 -7.47 3.10
C TYR A 111 5.86 -8.34 4.12
N TYR A 112 5.71 -8.00 5.39
CA TYR A 112 6.26 -8.74 6.53
C TYR A 112 5.19 -8.98 7.59
N GLY A 113 5.32 -10.07 8.35
CA GLY A 113 4.37 -10.41 9.41
C GLY A 113 3.01 -10.88 8.89
N GLY A 114 2.19 -11.41 9.79
CA GLY A 114 0.90 -12.01 9.49
C GLY A 114 0.96 -13.12 8.42
N HIS A 115 -0.20 -13.63 8.03
CA HIS A 115 -0.34 -14.50 6.87
C HIS A 115 -1.38 -13.89 5.93
N VAL A 116 -0.92 -13.41 4.79
CA VAL A 116 -1.80 -13.24 3.63
C VAL A 116 -2.04 -14.68 3.15
N GLY A 117 -3.25 -15.21 3.32
CA GLY A 117 -3.60 -16.63 3.14
C GLY A 117 -3.22 -17.26 1.80
N LYS A 118 -4.14 -17.94 1.10
CA LYS A 118 -3.82 -18.48 -0.24
C LYS A 118 -3.68 -17.34 -1.25
N THR A 119 -2.52 -16.71 -1.33
CA THR A 119 -2.16 -15.87 -2.48
C THR A 119 -2.07 -16.78 -3.70
N PHE A 120 -2.58 -16.33 -4.85
CA PHE A 120 -2.36 -17.03 -6.12
C PHE A 120 -0.84 -16.99 -6.39
N GLY A 121 -0.18 -18.13 -6.17
CA GLY A 121 1.23 -18.33 -6.45
C GLY A 121 1.55 -18.28 -7.94
#